data_AF-A0A9D6RKA8-F1
#
_entry.id   AF-A0A9D6RKA8-F1
#
_cell.length_a   1.000
_cell.length_b   1.000
_cell.length_c   1.000
_cell.angle_alpha   90.00
_cell.angle_beta   90.00
_cell.angle_gamma   90.00
#
_symmetry.space_group_name_H-M   'P 1'
#
loop_
_entity.id
_entity.type
_entity.pdbx_description
1 polymer ?
#
loop_
_entity_poly.entity_id
_entity_poly.type
_entity_poly.pdbx_seq_one_letter_code
_entity_poly.pdbx_strand_id
1 'polypeptide(L)'
;MAMPSPSREDWLARSVLAGYLASALVMAVLIVTFLVVGLIASSFGPGIADWMANLTENPLVNLVQSGLFLSVLAHLTIGIGFAVVYARFAEPVLPGSSWEKGLLYSLAPFILSVVVFFPLVGAGLLGSNLSAGPLPVFGNLILHAVYGVVLGMLYGPAGDMLVVRTGSAQDRIQERQEMKEAAQGAAIGVTAGLVSGALLALLGTVLVGAGTMQVAGLPLSYTWATLVVFCSAMGCLLGTWMGLPTAQHHG
;
A
#
# COMPACT_ATOMS: atom_id res chain seq x y z
N MET A 1 22.31 17.06 27.51
CA MET A 1 22.37 15.58 27.49
C MET A 1 20.98 15.11 27.05
N ALA A 2 20.81 14.77 25.77
CA ALA A 2 19.52 14.32 25.27
C ALA A 2 19.20 12.95 25.89
N MET A 3 18.05 12.84 26.53
CA MET A 3 17.56 11.56 27.05
C MET A 3 17.49 10.56 25.89
N PRO A 4 17.92 9.29 26.08
CA PRO A 4 17.71 8.27 25.07
C PRO A 4 16.20 8.18 24.78
N SER A 5 15.80 8.33 23.52
CA SER A 5 14.41 8.06 23.13
C SER A 5 14.09 6.63 23.58
N PRO A 6 12.95 6.38 24.24
CA PRO A 6 12.56 5.03 24.63
C PRO A 6 12.72 4.14 23.41
N SER A 7 13.42 3.01 23.57
CA SER A 7 13.47 2.00 22.53
C SER A 7 12.03 1.74 22.11
N ARG A 8 11.68 2.07 20.86
CA ARG A 8 10.36 1.80 20.29
C ARG A 8 10.19 0.28 20.28
N GLU A 9 9.79 -0.33 21.40
CA GLU A 9 9.70 -1.79 21.56
C GLU A 9 8.80 -2.43 20.48
N ASP A 10 7.92 -1.63 19.87
CA ASP A 10 6.95 -2.05 18.85
C ASP A 10 7.22 -1.52 17.43
N TRP A 11 8.45 -1.06 17.14
CA TRP A 11 8.81 -0.52 15.82
C TRP A 11 8.48 -1.50 14.68
N LEU A 12 8.63 -2.81 14.92
CA LEU A 12 8.37 -3.85 13.93
C LEU A 12 6.88 -3.91 13.61
N ALA A 13 6.00 -4.01 14.62
CA ALA A 13 4.55 -4.07 14.41
C ALA A 13 4.04 -2.83 13.68
N ARG A 14 4.51 -1.63 14.07
CA ARG A 14 4.19 -0.37 13.40
C ARG A 14 4.65 -0.37 11.94
N SER A 15 5.86 -0.84 11.67
CA SER A 15 6.39 -0.92 10.30
C SER A 15 5.59 -1.89 9.43
N VAL A 16 5.20 -3.05 9.96
CA VAL A 16 4.39 -4.04 9.24
C VAL A 16 3.02 -3.46 8.90
N LEU A 17 2.36 -2.84 9.87
CA LEU A 17 1.05 -2.22 9.68
C LEU A 17 1.11 -1.07 8.65
N ALA A 18 2.08 -0.16 8.80
CA ALA A 18 2.26 0.95 7.87
C ALA A 18 2.58 0.46 6.45
N GLY A 19 3.43 -0.57 6.31
CA GLY A 19 3.75 -1.18 5.03
C GLY A 19 2.56 -1.87 4.37
N TYR A 20 1.75 -2.59 5.15
CA TYR A 20 0.52 -3.21 4.67
C TYR A 20 -0.47 -2.18 4.12
N LEU A 21 -0.77 -1.15 4.92
CA LEU A 21 -1.71 -0.09 4.55
C LEU A 21 -1.22 0.72 3.33
N ALA A 22 0.06 1.08 3.30
CA ALA A 22 0.66 1.76 2.14
C ALA A 22 0.56 0.90 0.88
N SER A 23 0.85 -0.40 0.98
CA SER A 23 0.79 -1.33 -0.15
C SER A 23 -0.64 -1.50 -0.68
N ALA A 24 -1.63 -1.60 0.22
CA ALA A 24 -3.04 -1.69 -0.14
C ALA A 24 -3.53 -0.42 -0.86
N LEU A 25 -3.11 0.76 -0.38
CA LEU A 25 -3.44 2.03 -1.04
C LEU A 25 -2.80 2.14 -2.43
N VAL A 26 -1.55 1.69 -2.60
CA VAL A 26 -0.89 1.66 -3.92
C VAL A 26 -1.67 0.78 -4.90
N MET A 27 -2.19 -0.38 -4.47
CA MET A 27 -3.04 -1.21 -5.33
C MET A 27 -4.32 -0.47 -5.75
N ALA A 28 -4.97 0.23 -4.82
CA ALA A 28 -6.16 1.03 -5.14
C ALA A 28 -5.84 2.16 -6.13
N VAL A 29 -4.73 2.87 -5.94
CA VAL A 29 -4.26 3.92 -6.87
C VAL A 29 -3.95 3.34 -8.24
N LEU A 30 -3.36 2.14 -8.32
CA LEU A 30 -3.08 1.48 -9.59
C LEU A 30 -4.36 1.17 -10.37
N ILE A 31 -5.40 0.65 -9.70
CA ILE A 31 -6.71 0.43 -10.35
C ILE A 31 -7.31 1.73 -10.85
N VAL A 32 -7.36 2.75 -10.00
CA VAL A 32 -7.91 4.06 -10.40
C VAL A 32 -7.15 4.62 -11.58
N THR A 33 -5.82 4.45 -11.61
CA THR A 33 -4.98 4.88 -12.73
C THR A 33 -5.36 4.16 -14.02
N PHE A 34 -5.48 2.82 -14.00
CA PHE A 34 -5.85 2.04 -15.18
C PHE A 34 -7.25 2.42 -15.67
N LEU A 35 -8.21 2.57 -14.75
CA LEU A 35 -9.57 3.07 -15.06
C LEU A 35 -9.54 4.42 -15.76
N VAL A 36 -8.82 5.39 -15.19
CA VAL A 36 -8.70 6.73 -15.76
C VAL A 36 -8.06 6.67 -17.14
N VAL A 37 -6.94 5.95 -17.29
CA VAL A 37 -6.25 5.76 -18.58
C VAL A 37 -7.20 5.18 -19.63
N GLY A 38 -7.93 4.12 -19.30
CA GLY A 38 -8.90 3.50 -20.22
C GLY A 38 -10.05 4.43 -20.62
N LEU A 39 -10.47 5.34 -19.74
CA LEU A 39 -11.55 6.31 -20.02
C LEU A 39 -11.08 7.49 -20.87
N ILE A 40 -9.83 7.93 -20.71
CA ILE A 40 -9.34 9.15 -21.33
C ILE A 40 -8.46 8.91 -22.56
N ALA A 41 -7.97 7.69 -22.80
CA ALA A 41 -7.02 7.38 -23.87
C ALA A 41 -7.49 7.84 -25.26
N SER A 42 -8.76 7.62 -25.60
CA SER A 42 -9.35 8.04 -26.88
C SER A 42 -9.47 9.56 -27.04
N SER A 43 -9.29 10.33 -25.97
CA SER A 43 -9.33 11.80 -25.99
C SER A 43 -7.99 12.43 -26.38
N PHE A 44 -6.91 11.64 -26.49
CA PHE A 44 -5.58 12.12 -26.87
C PHE A 44 -5.24 11.79 -28.33
N GLY A 45 -4.21 12.46 -28.86
CA GLY A 45 -3.70 12.17 -30.21
C GLY A 45 -3.04 10.79 -30.32
N PRO A 46 -2.82 10.28 -31.55
CA PRO A 46 -2.43 8.89 -31.82
C PRO A 46 -1.26 8.38 -30.96
N GLY A 47 -0.17 9.16 -30.83
CA GLY A 47 1.00 8.69 -30.07
C GLY A 47 0.76 8.52 -28.56
N ILE A 48 -0.01 9.41 -27.92
CA ILE A 48 -0.31 9.30 -26.48
C ILE A 48 -1.32 8.18 -26.24
N ALA A 49 -2.32 8.04 -27.13
CA ALA A 49 -3.27 6.95 -27.07
C ALA A 49 -2.56 5.60 -27.20
N ASP A 50 -1.60 5.46 -28.12
CA ASP A 50 -0.78 4.27 -28.28
C ASP A 50 0.06 3.98 -27.02
N TRP A 51 0.66 5.01 -26.41
CA TRP A 51 1.39 4.84 -25.15
C TRP A 51 0.49 4.35 -24.02
N MET A 52 -0.71 4.90 -23.91
CA MET A 52 -1.71 4.50 -22.90
C MET A 52 -2.18 3.06 -23.13
N ALA A 53 -2.45 2.67 -24.39
CA ALA A 53 -2.80 1.31 -24.74
C ALA A 53 -1.66 0.33 -24.38
N ASN A 54 -0.42 0.65 -24.76
CA ASN A 54 0.75 -0.17 -24.42
C ASN A 54 1.05 -0.19 -22.90
N LEU A 55 0.63 0.82 -22.14
CA LEU A 55 0.74 0.81 -20.68
C LEU A 55 -0.20 -0.21 -20.02
N THR A 56 -1.39 -0.41 -20.61
CA THR A 56 -2.39 -1.36 -20.11
C THR A 56 -2.27 -2.74 -20.73
N GLU A 57 -1.71 -2.83 -21.94
CA GLU A 57 -1.55 -4.07 -22.72
C GLU A 57 -0.07 -4.38 -22.93
N ASN A 58 0.56 -5.01 -21.92
CA ASN A 58 1.97 -5.36 -22.03
C ASN A 58 2.33 -6.65 -21.27
N PRO A 59 3.54 -7.22 -21.50
CA PRO A 59 3.96 -8.46 -20.85
C PRO A 59 3.95 -8.40 -19.32
N LEU A 60 4.19 -7.24 -18.71
CA LEU A 60 4.17 -7.08 -17.25
C LEU A 60 2.75 -7.22 -16.71
N VAL A 61 1.78 -6.58 -17.37
CA VAL A 61 0.36 -6.76 -17.04
C VAL A 61 -0.03 -8.23 -17.20
N ASN A 62 0.33 -8.87 -18.31
CA ASN A 62 0.03 -10.29 -18.54
C ASN A 62 0.65 -11.21 -17.48
N LEU A 63 1.88 -10.92 -17.04
CA LEU A 63 2.53 -11.64 -15.96
C LEU A 63 1.72 -11.55 -14.66
N VAL A 64 1.31 -10.33 -14.27
CA VAL A 64 0.48 -10.09 -13.09
C VAL A 64 -0.87 -10.81 -13.20
N GLN A 65 -1.49 -10.80 -14.38
CA GLN A 65 -2.76 -11.49 -14.62
C GLN A 65 -2.63 -13.01 -14.47
N SER A 66 -1.55 -13.60 -15.01
CA SER A 66 -1.33 -15.06 -14.98
C SER A 66 -1.09 -15.60 -13.56
N GLY A 67 -0.54 -14.78 -12.68
CA GLY A 67 -0.18 -15.14 -11.32
C GLY A 67 -0.77 -14.18 -10.30
N LEU A 68 -2.06 -13.82 -10.42
CA LEU A 68 -2.69 -12.78 -9.61
C LEU A 68 -2.44 -12.95 -8.12
N PHE A 69 -2.70 -14.14 -7.58
CA PHE A 69 -2.50 -14.44 -6.16
C PHE A 69 -1.04 -14.25 -5.73
N LEU A 70 -0.11 -14.80 -6.52
CA LEU A 70 1.32 -14.67 -6.23
C LEU A 70 1.80 -13.23 -6.35
N SER A 71 1.23 -12.46 -7.29
CA SER A 71 1.56 -11.05 -7.52
C SER A 71 1.09 -10.16 -6.36
N VAL A 72 -0.14 -10.39 -5.86
CA VAL A 72 -0.65 -9.69 -4.67
C VAL A 72 0.18 -10.05 -3.44
N LEU A 73 0.47 -11.33 -3.24
CA LEU A 73 1.30 -11.78 -2.12
C LEU A 73 2.71 -11.18 -2.18
N ALA A 74 3.34 -11.18 -3.36
CA ALA A 74 4.66 -10.58 -3.57
C ALA A 74 4.64 -9.07 -3.33
N HIS A 75 3.63 -8.36 -3.85
CA HIS A 75 3.45 -6.92 -3.65
C HIS A 75 3.36 -6.57 -2.17
N LEU A 76 2.51 -7.27 -1.41
CA LEU A 76 2.36 -7.05 0.02
C LEU A 76 3.64 -7.42 0.80
N THR A 77 4.28 -8.53 0.46
CA THR A 77 5.48 -9.01 1.16
C THR A 77 6.66 -8.08 0.95
N ILE A 78 6.90 -7.66 -0.30
CA ILE A 78 7.96 -6.71 -0.64
C ILE A 78 7.67 -5.34 -0.03
N GLY A 79 6.42 -4.87 -0.12
CA GLY A 79 5.99 -3.61 0.49
C GLY A 79 6.15 -3.61 2.01
N ILE A 80 5.84 -4.71 2.71
CA ILE A 80 6.12 -4.84 4.15
C ILE A 80 7.62 -4.88 4.42
N GLY A 81 8.39 -5.62 3.61
CA GLY A 81 9.85 -5.69 3.73
C GLY A 81 10.51 -4.31 3.62
N PHE A 82 10.10 -3.50 2.64
CA PHE A 82 10.56 -2.12 2.53
C PHE A 82 10.14 -1.25 3.72
N ALA A 83 8.97 -1.46 4.30
CA ALA A 83 8.54 -0.72 5.48
C ALA A 83 9.41 -1.04 6.71
N VAL A 84 9.80 -2.31 6.90
CA VAL A 84 10.74 -2.73 7.95
C VAL A 84 12.11 -2.09 7.75
N VAL A 85 12.63 -2.10 6.51
CA VAL A 85 13.91 -1.44 6.17
C VAL A 85 13.85 0.06 6.41
N TYR A 86 12.75 0.72 6.01
CA TYR A 86 12.51 2.13 6.28
C TYR A 86 12.57 2.43 7.77
N ALA A 87 11.79 1.71 8.57
CA ALA A 87 11.67 1.91 10.01
C ALA A 87 13.01 1.72 10.74
N ARG A 88 13.81 0.74 10.33
CA ARG A 88 15.07 0.40 11.00
C ARG A 88 16.24 1.29 10.57
N PHE A 89 16.37 1.57 9.28
CA PHE A 89 17.60 2.13 8.72
C PHE A 89 17.41 3.54 8.16
N ALA A 90 16.26 3.86 7.57
CA ALA A 90 16.07 5.12 6.85
C ALA A 90 15.44 6.22 7.73
N GLU A 91 14.37 5.91 8.48
CA GLU A 91 13.67 6.90 9.30
C GLU A 91 14.58 7.61 10.33
N PRO A 92 15.53 6.92 11.02
CA PRO A 92 16.40 7.57 11.99
C PRO A 92 17.40 8.56 11.38
N VAL A 93 17.76 8.40 10.10
CA VAL A 93 18.85 9.16 9.46
C VAL A 93 18.37 10.18 8.43
N LEU A 94 17.19 9.98 7.85
CA LEU A 94 16.64 10.89 6.86
C LEU A 94 16.16 12.20 7.52
N PRO A 95 16.48 13.37 6.94
CA PRO A 95 16.01 14.66 7.44
C PRO A 95 14.54 14.91 7.08
N GLY A 96 13.94 15.91 7.73
CA GLY A 96 12.61 16.38 7.43
C GLY A 96 11.49 15.74 8.26
N SER A 97 10.27 16.16 7.94
CA SER A 97 9.03 15.61 8.48
C SER A 97 8.78 14.19 7.97
N SER A 98 7.88 13.45 8.62
CA SER A 98 7.74 12.01 8.36
C SER A 98 7.28 11.67 6.95
N TRP A 99 6.47 12.52 6.31
CA TRP A 99 6.08 12.32 4.91
C TRP A 99 7.24 12.60 3.94
N GLU A 100 8.10 13.59 4.25
CA GLU A 100 9.31 13.89 3.47
C GLU A 100 10.32 12.75 3.57
N LYS A 101 10.55 12.21 4.77
CA LYS A 101 11.41 11.04 4.99
C LYS A 101 10.92 9.85 4.17
N GLY A 102 9.62 9.58 4.22
CA GLY A 102 8.99 8.50 3.45
C GLY A 102 9.12 8.70 1.94
N LEU A 103 8.90 9.93 1.46
CA LEU A 103 9.09 10.29 0.05
C LEU A 103 10.54 10.10 -0.41
N LEU A 104 11.51 10.63 0.36
CA LEU A 104 12.95 10.47 0.08
C LEU A 104 13.36 9.00 0.06
N TYR A 105 12.90 8.21 1.04
CA TYR A 105 13.15 6.78 1.09
C TYR A 105 12.62 6.07 -0.16
N SER A 106 11.42 6.42 -0.62
CA SER A 106 10.77 5.75 -1.76
C SER A 106 11.50 5.89 -3.09
N LEU A 107 12.42 6.86 -3.22
CA LEU A 107 13.28 6.99 -4.39
C LEU A 107 14.19 5.76 -4.59
N ALA A 108 14.64 5.12 -3.51
CA ALA A 108 15.50 3.94 -3.61
C ALA A 108 14.73 2.70 -4.14
N PRO A 109 13.57 2.30 -3.58
CA PRO A 109 12.70 1.29 -4.18
C PRO A 109 12.25 1.63 -5.61
N PHE A 110 11.97 2.91 -5.90
CA PHE A 110 11.66 3.36 -7.26
C PHE A 110 12.80 3.06 -8.25
N ILE A 111 14.04 3.46 -7.91
CA ILE A 111 15.22 3.20 -8.73
C ILE A 111 15.43 1.70 -8.89
N LEU A 112 15.33 0.92 -7.80
CA LEU A 112 15.43 -0.53 -7.85
C LEU A 112 14.39 -1.14 -8.79
N SER A 113 13.17 -0.63 -8.77
CA SER A 113 12.09 -1.09 -9.65
C SER A 113 12.42 -0.85 -11.13
N VAL A 114 12.80 0.38 -11.51
CA VAL A 114 13.01 0.72 -12.94
C VAL A 114 14.36 0.25 -13.49
N VAL A 115 15.37 0.04 -12.64
CA VAL A 115 16.73 -0.37 -13.04
C VAL A 115 16.96 -1.87 -12.89
N VAL A 116 16.33 -2.52 -11.91
CA VAL A 116 16.57 -3.95 -11.65
C VAL A 116 15.34 -4.78 -11.97
N PHE A 117 14.18 -4.44 -11.40
CA PHE A 117 12.98 -5.26 -11.56
C PHE A 117 12.45 -5.24 -13.00
N PHE A 118 12.36 -4.06 -13.63
CA PHE A 118 11.88 -3.94 -15.01
C PHE A 118 12.70 -4.79 -16.01
N PRO A 119 14.05 -4.72 -16.04
CA PRO A 119 14.83 -5.64 -16.85
C PRO A 119 14.62 -7.12 -16.52
N LEU A 120 14.53 -7.47 -15.24
CA LEU A 120 14.34 -8.85 -14.78
C LEU A 120 13.05 -9.48 -15.32
N VAL A 121 11.98 -8.68 -15.44
CA VAL A 121 10.68 -9.14 -15.98
C VAL A 121 10.51 -8.88 -17.48
N GLY A 122 11.59 -8.51 -18.19
CA GLY A 122 11.59 -8.30 -19.63
C GLY A 122 11.06 -6.94 -20.11
N ALA A 123 10.70 -6.03 -19.21
CA ALA A 123 10.24 -4.67 -19.55
C ALA A 123 11.37 -3.76 -20.05
N GLY A 124 12.63 -4.18 -19.93
CA GLY A 124 13.81 -3.39 -20.35
C GLY A 124 14.17 -2.30 -19.34
N LEU A 125 15.29 -1.62 -19.58
CA LEU A 125 15.75 -0.54 -18.69
C LEU A 125 14.76 0.64 -18.78
N LEU A 126 14.31 1.15 -17.64
CA LEU A 126 13.28 2.21 -17.59
C LEU A 126 11.96 1.86 -18.32
N GLY A 127 11.71 0.58 -18.63
CA GLY A 127 10.49 0.18 -19.34
C GLY A 127 10.58 0.33 -20.86
N SER A 128 11.79 0.42 -21.42
CA SER A 128 12.02 0.63 -22.86
C SER A 128 11.34 -0.39 -23.78
N ASN A 129 11.12 -1.62 -23.32
CA ASN A 129 10.50 -2.68 -24.12
C ASN A 129 8.97 -2.65 -24.07
N LEU A 130 8.36 -1.78 -23.26
CA LEU A 130 6.91 -1.71 -23.10
C LEU A 130 6.24 -0.87 -24.19
N SER A 131 6.98 -0.13 -25.01
CA SER A 131 6.43 0.77 -26.05
C SER A 131 5.40 1.80 -25.54
N ALA A 132 5.37 2.04 -24.22
CA ALA A 132 4.45 2.95 -23.54
C ALA A 132 5.06 4.36 -23.32
N GLY A 133 6.11 4.69 -24.09
CA GLY A 133 6.85 5.93 -23.92
C GLY A 133 7.42 6.08 -22.50
N PRO A 134 7.40 7.28 -21.90
CA PRO A 134 7.90 7.50 -20.54
C PRO A 134 6.87 7.16 -19.44
N LEU A 135 5.65 6.75 -19.81
CA LEU A 135 4.56 6.51 -18.85
C LEU A 135 4.92 5.45 -17.79
N PRO A 136 5.61 4.33 -18.10
CA PRO A 136 5.99 3.36 -17.08
C PRO A 136 6.87 3.96 -15.98
N VAL A 137 7.81 4.84 -16.35
CA VAL A 137 8.71 5.49 -15.37
C VAL A 137 7.93 6.45 -14.49
N PHE A 138 7.11 7.31 -15.08
CA PHE A 138 6.32 8.29 -14.32
C PHE A 138 5.25 7.62 -13.45
N GLY A 139 4.54 6.63 -13.98
CA GLY A 139 3.58 5.85 -13.21
C GLY A 139 4.26 5.16 -12.03
N ASN A 140 5.41 4.52 -12.26
CA ASN A 140 6.16 3.86 -11.19
C ASN A 140 6.70 4.87 -10.15
N LEU A 141 7.13 6.06 -10.56
CA LEU A 141 7.54 7.13 -9.65
C LEU A 141 6.38 7.59 -8.76
N ILE A 142 5.19 7.82 -9.35
CA ILE A 142 4.00 8.24 -8.61
C ILE A 142 3.60 7.17 -7.59
N LEU A 143 3.56 5.89 -7.98
CA LEU A 143 3.20 4.79 -7.08
C LEU A 143 4.16 4.69 -5.89
N HIS A 144 5.46 4.83 -6.13
CA HIS A 144 6.46 4.82 -5.06
C HIS A 144 6.37 6.07 -4.18
N ALA A 145 6.11 7.24 -4.76
CA ALA A 145 5.89 8.47 -3.99
C ALA A 145 4.68 8.33 -3.06
N VAL A 146 3.55 7.79 -3.56
CA VAL A 146 2.35 7.48 -2.76
C VAL A 146 2.71 6.50 -1.65
N TYR A 147 3.37 5.39 -1.97
CA TYR A 147 3.83 4.42 -0.98
C TYR A 147 4.67 5.09 0.12
N GLY A 148 5.67 5.87 -0.28
CA GLY A 148 6.62 6.53 0.61
C GLY A 148 5.93 7.52 1.55
N VAL A 149 5.13 8.43 1.01
CA VAL A 149 4.38 9.42 1.78
C VAL A 149 3.49 8.74 2.82
N VAL A 150 2.72 7.74 2.40
CA VAL A 150 1.77 7.03 3.27
C VAL A 150 2.51 6.22 4.34
N LEU A 151 3.56 5.50 3.97
CA LEU A 151 4.44 4.80 4.90
C LEU A 151 5.03 5.77 5.94
N GLY A 152 5.56 6.90 5.50
CA GLY A 152 6.15 7.92 6.35
C GLY A 152 5.15 8.50 7.35
N MET A 153 3.95 8.87 6.88
CA MET A 153 2.88 9.39 7.73
C MET A 153 2.40 8.35 8.76
N LEU A 154 2.14 7.11 8.31
CA LEU A 154 1.64 6.02 9.16
C LEU A 154 2.68 5.50 10.14
N TYR A 155 3.97 5.48 9.79
CA TYR A 155 5.03 5.11 10.71
C TYR A 155 5.36 6.25 11.70
N GLY A 156 5.25 7.51 11.28
CA GLY A 156 5.51 8.69 12.09
C GLY A 156 4.26 9.16 12.89
N PRO A 157 3.80 10.43 12.73
CA PRO A 157 2.80 11.06 13.58
C PRO A 157 1.46 10.33 13.68
N ALA A 158 0.96 9.77 12.56
CA ALA A 158 -0.29 9.03 12.60
C ALA A 158 -0.12 7.71 13.37
N GLY A 159 1.04 7.07 13.26
CA GLY A 159 1.39 5.91 14.09
C GLY A 159 1.53 6.26 15.56
N ASP A 160 1.99 7.48 15.89
CA ASP A 160 2.06 7.96 17.27
C ASP A 160 0.66 8.30 17.83
N MET A 161 -0.29 8.73 17.01
CA MET A 161 -1.70 8.86 17.43
C MET A 161 -2.39 7.50 17.62
N LEU A 162 -2.03 6.50 16.82
CA LEU A 162 -2.51 5.12 16.97
C LEU A 162 -1.85 4.40 18.16
N VAL A 163 -0.71 4.91 18.64
CA VAL A 163 0.06 4.39 19.79
C VAL A 163 0.28 5.56 20.75
N VAL A 164 -0.80 6.04 21.36
CA VAL A 164 -0.77 7.10 22.38
C VAL A 164 0.31 6.77 23.42
N ARG A 165 1.18 7.75 23.79
CA ARG A 165 1.52 8.09 25.21
C ARG A 165 2.70 9.00 25.53
N THR A 166 2.63 9.52 26.76
CA THR A 166 3.75 9.75 27.70
C THR A 166 3.35 9.24 29.10
N GLY A 167 4.15 8.40 29.77
CA GLY A 167 3.81 7.93 31.12
C GLY A 167 4.87 7.09 31.87
N SER A 168 4.75 7.09 33.20
CA SER A 168 5.49 6.38 34.26
C SER A 168 5.51 4.84 34.15
N ALA A 169 6.20 4.14 35.05
CA ALA A 169 6.29 2.68 35.03
C ALA A 169 4.92 1.96 35.13
N GLN A 170 3.94 2.60 35.79
CA GLN A 170 2.57 2.10 35.91
C GLN A 170 1.81 2.29 34.60
N ASP A 171 2.11 3.37 33.88
CA ASP A 171 1.57 3.60 32.55
C ASP A 171 1.99 2.44 31.66
N ARG A 172 3.27 2.05 31.56
CA ARG A 172 3.73 0.95 30.66
C ARG A 172 2.91 -0.36 30.69
N ILE A 173 2.30 -0.71 31.82
CA ILE A 173 1.42 -1.90 31.92
C ILE A 173 0.08 -1.66 31.23
N GLN A 174 -0.56 -0.52 31.52
CA GLN A 174 -1.79 -0.08 30.86
C GLN A 174 -1.55 0.12 29.35
N GLU A 175 -0.32 0.51 28.97
CA GLU A 175 0.13 0.73 27.58
C GLU A 175 0.00 -0.54 26.76
N ARG A 176 0.54 -1.62 27.34
CA ARG A 176 0.52 -2.93 26.73
C ARG A 176 -0.89 -3.51 26.69
N GLN A 177 -1.79 -3.09 27.58
CA GLN A 177 -3.20 -3.50 27.52
C GLN A 177 -3.93 -2.76 26.39
N GLU A 178 -3.83 -1.44 26.33
CA GLU A 178 -4.43 -0.61 25.27
C GLU A 178 -3.89 -1.01 23.88
N MET A 179 -2.60 -1.31 23.77
CA MET A 179 -2.02 -1.81 22.52
C MET A 179 -2.50 -3.20 22.14
N LYS A 180 -2.71 -4.10 23.12
CA LYS A 180 -3.31 -5.41 22.86
C LYS A 180 -4.75 -5.25 22.37
N GLU A 181 -5.51 -4.33 22.94
CA GLU A 181 -6.87 -4.02 22.53
C GLU A 181 -6.92 -3.41 21.13
N ALA A 182 -6.05 -2.44 20.83
CA ALA A 182 -5.90 -1.86 19.49
C ALA A 182 -5.43 -2.91 18.45
N ALA A 183 -4.49 -3.79 18.81
CA ALA A 183 -4.02 -4.86 17.93
C ALA A 183 -5.10 -5.94 17.71
N GLN A 184 -5.87 -6.29 18.74
CA GLN A 184 -7.04 -7.16 18.61
C GLN A 184 -8.11 -6.51 17.74
N GLY A 185 -8.40 -5.22 17.95
CA GLY A 185 -9.30 -4.43 17.12
C GLY A 185 -8.85 -4.42 15.67
N ALA A 186 -7.57 -4.15 15.40
CA ALA A 186 -6.97 -4.20 14.07
C ALA A 186 -7.11 -5.60 13.44
N ALA A 187 -6.84 -6.67 14.19
CA ALA A 187 -6.97 -8.05 13.70
C ALA A 187 -8.41 -8.43 13.36
N ILE A 188 -9.37 -8.08 14.23
CA ILE A 188 -10.81 -8.25 13.99
C ILE A 188 -11.22 -7.44 12.76
N GLY A 189 -10.75 -6.20 12.66
CA GLY A 189 -10.99 -5.29 11.56
C GLY A 189 -10.47 -5.83 10.22
N VAL A 190 -9.22 -6.29 10.17
CA VAL A 190 -8.62 -6.96 9.00
C VAL A 190 -9.46 -8.15 8.56
N THR A 191 -9.90 -8.97 9.52
CA THR A 191 -10.69 -10.18 9.26
C THR A 191 -12.08 -9.82 8.72
N ALA A 192 -12.79 -8.90 9.37
CA ALA A 192 -14.10 -8.42 8.92
C ALA A 192 -14.02 -7.73 7.55
N GLY A 193 -12.97 -6.93 7.32
CA GLY A 193 -12.68 -6.28 6.04
C GLY A 193 -12.37 -7.29 4.93
N LEU A 194 -11.61 -8.34 5.23
CA LEU A 194 -11.32 -9.42 4.30
C LEU A 194 -12.60 -10.18 3.91
N VAL A 195 -13.42 -10.55 4.90
CA VAL A 195 -14.69 -11.26 4.68
C VAL A 195 -15.66 -10.41 3.87
N SER A 196 -15.87 -9.15 4.26
CA SER A 196 -16.76 -8.23 3.53
C SER A 196 -16.27 -7.97 2.10
N GLY A 197 -14.97 -7.74 1.91
CA GLY A 197 -14.38 -7.61 0.58
C GLY A 197 -14.56 -8.86 -0.28
N ALA A 198 -14.40 -10.06 0.31
CA ALA A 198 -14.60 -11.33 -0.40
C ALA A 198 -16.08 -11.55 -0.78
N LEU A 199 -17.02 -11.18 0.11
CA LEU A 199 -18.45 -11.24 -0.18
C LEU A 199 -18.84 -10.26 -1.29
N LEU A 200 -18.31 -9.03 -1.28
CA LEU A 200 -18.53 -8.05 -2.33
C LEU A 200 -17.94 -8.50 -3.68
N ALA A 201 -16.74 -9.07 -3.66
CA ALA A 201 -16.12 -9.66 -4.85
C ALA A 201 -16.93 -10.83 -5.41
N LEU A 202 -17.43 -11.72 -4.55
CA LEU A 202 -18.27 -12.84 -4.94
C LEU A 202 -19.60 -12.35 -5.52
N LEU A 203 -20.27 -11.42 -4.83
CA LEU A 203 -21.52 -10.81 -5.30
C LEU A 203 -21.32 -10.10 -6.64
N GLY A 204 -20.25 -9.32 -6.79
CA GLY A 204 -19.88 -8.67 -8.04
C GLY A 204 -19.65 -9.67 -9.17
N THR A 205 -18.96 -10.78 -8.89
CA THR A 205 -18.75 -11.87 -9.87
C THR A 205 -20.08 -12.52 -10.28
N VAL A 206 -21.01 -12.74 -9.35
CA VAL A 206 -22.33 -13.33 -9.65
C VAL A 206 -23.19 -12.36 -10.46
N LEU A 207 -23.21 -11.08 -10.09
CA LEU A 207 -24.06 -10.07 -10.74
C LEU A 207 -23.57 -9.70 -12.14
N VAL A 208 -22.26 -9.53 -12.30
CA VAL A 208 -21.66 -9.17 -13.58
C VAL A 208 -21.54 -10.42 -14.46
N GLY A 209 -21.32 -11.58 -13.85
CA GLY A 209 -21.12 -12.87 -14.51
C GLY A 209 -19.65 -13.27 -14.51
N ALA A 210 -19.37 -14.57 -14.45
CA ALA A 210 -18.00 -15.14 -14.41
C ALA A 210 -17.25 -15.04 -15.76
N GLY A 211 -17.66 -14.13 -16.64
CA GLY A 211 -17.08 -13.95 -17.96
C GLY A 211 -15.69 -13.31 -17.91
N THR A 212 -14.99 -13.34 -19.05
CA THR A 212 -13.68 -12.71 -19.26
C THR A 212 -13.78 -11.18 -19.40
N MET A 213 -14.66 -10.54 -18.62
CA MET A 213 -14.80 -9.09 -18.67
C MET A 213 -13.53 -8.42 -18.17
N GLN A 214 -13.14 -7.40 -18.91
CA GLN A 214 -12.02 -6.55 -18.57
C GLN A 214 -12.54 -5.16 -18.20
N VAL A 215 -11.95 -4.58 -17.17
CA VAL A 215 -12.21 -3.22 -16.73
C VAL A 215 -10.92 -2.45 -16.99
N ALA A 216 -10.94 -1.60 -18.02
CA ALA A 216 -9.78 -0.82 -18.46
C ALA A 216 -8.51 -1.68 -18.70
N GLY A 217 -8.66 -2.78 -19.45
CA GLY A 217 -7.56 -3.69 -19.78
C GLY A 217 -7.14 -4.65 -18.65
N LEU A 218 -7.65 -4.48 -17.43
CA LEU A 218 -7.43 -5.40 -16.32
C LEU A 218 -8.53 -6.45 -16.24
N PRO A 219 -8.22 -7.73 -15.95
CA PRO A 219 -9.24 -8.74 -15.74
C PRO A 219 -10.04 -8.38 -14.49
N LEU A 220 -11.34 -8.64 -14.53
CA LEU A 220 -12.24 -8.34 -13.40
C LEU A 220 -11.76 -8.96 -12.07
N SER A 221 -11.06 -10.10 -12.13
CA SER A 221 -10.44 -10.74 -10.95
C SER A 221 -9.41 -9.86 -10.25
N TYR A 222 -8.65 -9.02 -10.97
CA TYR A 222 -7.71 -8.07 -10.39
C TYR A 222 -8.42 -6.99 -9.58
N THR A 223 -9.54 -6.49 -10.11
CA THR A 223 -10.41 -5.53 -9.42
C THR A 223 -10.95 -6.11 -8.13
N TRP A 224 -11.40 -7.37 -8.16
CA TRP A 224 -11.86 -8.08 -6.97
C TRP A 224 -10.76 -8.31 -5.94
N ALA A 225 -9.57 -8.75 -6.36
CA ALA A 225 -8.45 -8.95 -5.44
C ALA A 225 -8.06 -7.65 -4.73
N THR A 226 -8.00 -6.53 -5.47
CA THR A 226 -7.70 -5.23 -4.88
C THR A 226 -8.81 -4.76 -3.95
N LEU A 227 -10.09 -4.97 -4.31
CA LEU A 227 -11.21 -4.66 -3.42
C LEU A 227 -11.10 -5.43 -2.10
N VAL A 228 -10.78 -6.71 -2.15
CA VAL A 228 -10.57 -7.56 -0.95
C VAL A 228 -9.46 -7.00 -0.06
N VAL A 229 -8.29 -6.71 -0.64
CA VAL A 229 -7.14 -6.17 0.10
C VAL A 229 -7.46 -4.78 0.65
N PHE A 230 -8.12 -3.93 -0.12
CA PHE A 230 -8.50 -2.59 0.30
C PHE A 230 -9.54 -2.60 1.44
N CYS A 231 -10.58 -3.44 1.34
CA CYS A 231 -11.55 -3.62 2.42
C CYS A 231 -10.88 -4.14 3.69
N SER A 232 -9.92 -5.07 3.56
CA SER A 232 -9.14 -5.56 4.70
C SER A 232 -8.26 -4.46 5.33
N ALA A 233 -7.61 -3.62 4.52
CA ALA A 233 -6.85 -2.46 4.99
C ALA A 233 -7.74 -1.41 5.70
N MET A 234 -8.90 -1.11 5.13
CA MET A 234 -9.88 -0.21 5.75
C MET A 234 -10.42 -0.78 7.06
N GLY A 235 -10.72 -2.08 7.07
CA GLY A 235 -11.10 -2.81 8.27
C GLY A 235 -10.01 -2.71 9.35
N CYS A 236 -8.73 -2.85 8.98
CA CYS A 236 -7.61 -2.66 9.89
C CYS A 236 -7.62 -1.28 10.55
N LEU A 237 -7.80 -0.22 9.76
CA LEU A 237 -7.85 1.17 10.26
C LEU A 237 -9.03 1.37 11.23
N LEU A 238 -10.22 0.97 10.81
CA LEU A 238 -11.45 1.09 11.61
C LEU A 238 -11.37 0.27 12.90
N GLY A 239 -10.84 -0.95 12.81
CA GLY A 239 -10.65 -1.85 13.95
C GLY A 239 -9.64 -1.30 14.95
N THR A 240 -8.54 -0.70 14.47
CA THR A 240 -7.58 -0.01 15.34
C THR A 240 -8.24 1.15 16.08
N TRP A 241 -9.09 1.92 15.39
CA TRP A 241 -9.78 3.06 15.99
C TRP A 241 -10.85 2.65 17.02
N MET A 242 -11.62 1.59 16.75
CA MET A 242 -12.62 1.04 17.67
C MET A 242 -12.01 0.39 18.92
N GLY A 243 -10.78 -0.11 18.82
CA GLY A 243 -10.05 -0.70 19.95
C GLY A 243 -9.41 0.31 20.89
N LEU A 244 -9.46 1.62 20.57
CA LEU A 244 -8.96 2.65 21.48
C LEU A 244 -9.97 2.86 22.61
N PRO A 245 -9.53 2.85 23.89
CA PRO A 245 -10.42 3.18 25.00
C PRO A 245 -11.01 4.56 24.76
N THR A 246 -12.34 4.66 24.70
CA THR A 246 -13.02 5.94 24.73
C THR A 246 -12.62 6.61 26.03
N ALA A 247 -11.82 7.68 25.95
CA ALA A 247 -11.39 8.44 27.10
C ALA A 247 -12.65 8.84 27.89
N GLN A 248 -12.91 8.11 28.97
CA GLN A 248 -13.98 8.46 29.88
C GLN A 248 -13.54 9.79 30.49
N HIS A 249 -14.23 10.86 30.09
CA HIS A 249 -14.16 12.14 30.76
C HIS A 249 -14.60 11.92 32.22
N HIS A 250 -13.64 11.60 33.09
CA HIS A 250 -13.80 11.72 34.52
C HIS A 250 -13.87 13.21 34.83
N GLY A 251 -15.10 13.74 34.86
CA GLY A 251 -15.43 14.99 35.52
C GLY A 251 -15.50 14.82 37.04
#